data_AF-A0A923HDN7-F1
#
_entry.id   AF-A0A923HDN7-F1
#
_cell.length_a   1.000
_cell.length_b   1.000
_cell.length_c   1.000
_cell.angle_alpha   90.00
_cell.angle_beta   90.00
_cell.angle_gamma   90.00
#
_symmetry.space_group_name_H-M   'P 1'
#
loop_
_entity.id
_entity.type
_entity.pdbx_description
1 polymer ?
#
loop_
_entity_poly.entity_id
_entity_poly.type
_entity_poly.pdbx_seq_one_letter_code
_entity_poly.pdbx_strand_id
1 'polypeptide(L)'
;MNQLYNIIIKQLIIGYVGATLLLIYYKIKGQKITYERILNEVDQKSGIKKYYYKAFYLGVGFLILIVIVISTILGLNPKLYDPNK
;
A
#
# COMPACT_ATOMS: atom_id res chain seq x y z
N MET A 1 -0.20 -7.37 -24.07
CA MET A 1 -0.92 -7.97 -22.92
C MET A 1 -0.16 -7.88 -21.59
N ASN A 2 1.17 -8.08 -21.54
CA ASN A 2 1.93 -8.08 -20.27
C ASN A 2 1.90 -6.76 -19.46
N GLN A 3 1.88 -5.59 -20.11
CA GLN A 3 1.90 -4.30 -19.39
C GLN A 3 0.61 -4.01 -18.63
N LEU A 4 -0.56 -4.20 -19.28
CA LEU A 4 -1.85 -3.96 -18.64
C LEU A 4 -2.05 -4.90 -17.43
N TYR A 5 -1.71 -6.17 -17.60
CA TYR A 5 -1.73 -7.15 -16.51
C TYR A 5 -0.83 -6.75 -15.33
N ASN A 6 0.40 -6.33 -15.61
CA ASN A 6 1.31 -5.85 -14.57
C ASN A 6 0.80 -4.60 -13.85
N ILE A 7 0.15 -3.67 -14.55
CA ILE A 7 -0.45 -2.48 -13.92
C ILE A 7 -1.59 -2.90 -12.99
N ILE A 8 -2.46 -3.80 -13.44
CA ILE A 8 -3.59 -4.30 -12.64
C ILE A 8 -3.07 -5.02 -11.39
N ILE A 9 -2.07 -5.90 -11.52
CA ILE A 9 -1.47 -6.59 -10.37
C ILE A 9 -0.85 -5.59 -9.39
N LYS A 10 -0.09 -4.61 -9.88
CA LYS A 10 0.52 -3.60 -9.00
C LYS A 10 -0.55 -2.82 -8.23
N GLN A 11 -1.62 -2.42 -8.91
CA GLN A 11 -2.74 -1.73 -8.25
C GLN A 11 -3.43 -2.61 -7.21
N LEU A 12 -3.61 -3.90 -7.49
CA LEU A 12 -4.17 -4.85 -6.53
C LEU A 12 -3.26 -4.96 -5.29
N ILE A 13 -1.96 -5.19 -5.46
CA ILE A 13 -1.00 -5.31 -4.35
C ILE A 13 -1.03 -4.04 -3.48
N ILE A 14 -0.99 -2.85 -4.10
CA ILE A 14 -1.08 -1.56 -3.40
C ILE A 14 -2.37 -1.47 -2.60
N GLY A 15 -3.50 -1.86 -3.19
CA GLY A 15 -4.81 -1.88 -2.52
C GLY A 15 -4.82 -2.80 -1.30
N TYR A 16 -4.27 -4.02 -1.41
CA TYR A 16 -4.19 -4.98 -0.31
C TYR A 16 -3.28 -4.50 0.83
N VAL A 17 -2.08 -4.02 0.51
CA VAL A 17 -1.14 -3.43 1.49
C VAL A 17 -1.79 -2.25 2.20
N GLY A 18 -2.40 -1.35 1.42
CA GLY A 18 -3.13 -0.21 1.91
C GLY A 18 -4.28 -0.57 2.85
N ALA A 19 -5.09 -1.57 2.48
CA ALA A 19 -6.21 -2.05 3.29
C ALA A 19 -5.74 -2.65 4.62
N THR A 20 -4.63 -3.38 4.62
CA THR A 20 -4.03 -3.95 5.84
C THR A 20 -3.51 -2.85 6.77
N LEU A 21 -2.81 -1.86 6.23
CA LEU A 21 -2.35 -0.72 7.01
C LEU A 21 -3.52 0.09 7.58
N LEU A 22 -4.59 0.26 6.79
CA LEU A 22 -5.81 0.93 7.24
C LEU A 22 -6.51 0.15 8.37
N LEU A 23 -6.53 -1.18 8.29
CA LEU A 23 -7.04 -2.05 9.36
C LEU A 23 -6.24 -1.85 10.65
N ILE A 24 -4.90 -1.86 10.57
CA ILE A 24 -4.01 -1.64 11.71
C ILE A 24 -4.27 -0.26 12.32
N TYR A 25 -4.35 0.79 11.49
CA TYR A 25 -4.64 2.16 11.93
C TYR A 25 -5.94 2.24 12.74
N TYR A 26 -7.01 1.64 12.24
CA TYR A 26 -8.30 1.64 12.93
C TYR A 26 -8.31 0.78 14.20
N LYS A 27 -7.59 -0.34 14.21
CA LYS A 27 -7.40 -1.15 15.42
C LYS A 27 -6.66 -0.38 16.51
N ILE A 28 -5.61 0.36 16.17
CA ILE A 28 -4.87 1.21 17.12
C ILE A 28 -5.80 2.30 17.70
N LYS A 29 -6.70 2.84 16.89
CA LYS A 29 -7.73 3.80 17.35
C LYS A 29 -8.88 3.17 18.16
N GLY A 30 -8.86 1.86 18.40
CA GLY A 30 -9.93 1.16 19.13
C GLY A 30 -11.24 1.01 18.34
N GLN A 31 -11.24 1.24 17.02
CA GLN A 31 -12.43 1.08 16.20
C GLN A 31 -12.66 -0.38 15.81
N LYS A 32 -13.90 -0.85 15.98
CA LYS A 32 -14.33 -2.17 15.50
C LYS A 32 -14.57 -2.13 13.99
N ILE A 33 -13.49 -2.22 13.22
CA ILE A 33 -13.53 -2.41 11.76
C ILE A 33 -12.98 -3.79 11.38
N THR A 34 -13.58 -4.40 10.37
CA THR A 34 -13.13 -5.68 9.80
C THR A 34 -12.51 -5.45 8.43
N TYR A 35 -11.65 -6.38 8.01
CA TYR A 35 -11.02 -6.32 6.70
C TYR A 35 -12.05 -6.35 5.55
N GLU A 36 -13.08 -7.19 5.68
CA GLU A 36 -14.19 -7.26 4.73
C GLU A 36 -14.91 -5.92 4.58
N ARG A 37 -15.14 -5.22 5.69
CA ARG A 37 -15.77 -3.90 5.68
C ARG A 37 -14.89 -2.88 4.94
N ILE A 38 -13.57 -2.94 5.10
CA ILE A 38 -12.63 -2.08 4.36
C ILE A 38 -12.70 -2.35 2.86
N LEU A 39 -12.78 -3.62 2.45
CA LEU A 39 -12.76 -4.00 1.04
C LEU A 39 -14.10 -3.81 0.31
N ASN A 40 -15.21 -3.97 1.03
CA ASN A 40 -16.54 -4.13 0.44
C ASN A 40 -17.54 -3.03 0.80
N GLU A 41 -17.28 -2.20 1.82
CA GLU A 41 -18.21 -1.10 2.15
C GLU A 41 -18.22 -0.08 1.02
N VAL A 42 -19.40 0.13 0.44
CA VAL A 42 -19.67 1.12 -0.60
C VAL A 42 -20.31 2.34 0.05
N ASP A 43 -19.85 3.53 -0.34
CA ASP A 43 -20.48 4.76 0.08
C ASP A 43 -21.79 4.96 -0.69
N GLN A 44 -22.90 5.05 0.03
CA GLN A 44 -24.24 5.18 -0.53
C GLN A 44 -24.44 6.45 -1.37
N LYS A 45 -23.63 7.50 -1.12
CA LYS A 45 -23.73 8.75 -1.88
C LYS A 45 -23.03 8.71 -3.24
N SER A 46 -21.92 7.98 -3.32
CA SER A 46 -21.05 7.96 -4.50
C SER A 46 -21.11 6.64 -5.28
N GLY A 47 -21.62 5.56 -4.67
CA GLY A 47 -21.61 4.21 -5.26
C GLY A 47 -20.21 3.59 -5.35
N ILE A 48 -19.18 4.26 -4.80
CA ILE A 48 -17.79 3.81 -4.86
C ILE A 48 -17.39 3.17 -3.53
N LYS A 49 -16.44 2.23 -3.58
CA LYS A 49 -15.83 1.63 -2.39
C LYS A 49 -15.29 2.72 -1.45
N LYS A 50 -15.90 2.82 -0.26
CA LYS A 50 -15.71 3.89 0.72
C LYS A 50 -14.26 4.06 1.16
N TYR A 51 -13.54 2.96 1.31
CA TYR A 51 -12.15 2.97 1.79
C TYR A 51 -11.12 2.76 0.69
N TYR A 52 -11.54 2.53 -0.55
CA TYR A 52 -10.61 2.16 -1.62
C TYR A 52 -9.53 3.22 -1.83
N TYR A 53 -9.91 4.49 -1.97
CA TYR A 53 -8.94 5.58 -2.13
C TYR A 53 -8.05 5.76 -0.92
N LYS A 54 -8.61 5.68 0.31
CA LYS A 54 -7.82 5.76 1.54
C LYS A 54 -6.78 4.65 1.62
N ALA A 55 -7.19 3.41 1.37
CA ALA A 55 -6.30 2.27 1.32
C ALA A 55 -5.23 2.47 0.23
N PHE A 56 -5.62 2.84 -0.99
CA PHE A 56 -4.70 3.04 -2.10
C PHE A 56 -3.61 4.08 -1.78
N TYR A 57 -3.98 5.29 -1.34
CA TYR A 57 -3.01 6.34 -0.99
C TYR A 57 -2.08 5.92 0.14
N LEU A 58 -2.62 5.20 1.12
CA LEU A 58 -1.85 4.75 2.27
C LEU A 58 -0.86 3.63 1.88
N GLY A 59 -1.25 2.75 0.96
CA GLY A 59 -0.37 1.75 0.34
C GLY A 59 0.73 2.37 -0.52
N VAL A 60 0.41 3.38 -1.34
CA VAL A 60 1.41 4.13 -2.13
C VAL A 60 2.41 4.83 -1.21
N GLY A 61 1.93 5.54 -0.19
CA GLY A 61 2.79 6.24 0.77
C GLY A 61 3.74 5.28 1.49
N PHE A 62 3.25 4.12 1.91
CA PHE A 62 4.07 3.09 2.54
C PHE A 62 5.14 2.53 1.62
N LEU A 63 4.83 2.31 0.34
CA LEU A 63 5.83 1.87 -0.65
C LEU A 63 6.92 2.91 -0.88
N ILE A 64 6.56 4.20 -0.94
CA ILE A 64 7.54 5.29 -1.04
C ILE A 64 8.48 5.26 0.17
N LEU A 65 7.94 5.08 1.38
CA LEU A 65 8.76 4.96 2.59
C LEU A 65 9.70 3.75 2.54
N ILE A 66 9.22 2.58 2.09
CA ILE A 66 10.07 1.40 1.90
C ILE A 66 11.21 1.70 0.93
N VAL A 67 10.92 2.34 -0.20
CA VAL A 67 11.95 2.69 -1.19
C VAL A 67 12.99 3.62 -0.59
N ILE A 68 12.58 4.63 0.18
CA ILE A 68 13.50 5.55 0.87
C ILE A 68 14.36 4.79 1.89
N VAL A 69 13.77 3.92 2.70
CA VAL A 69 14.48 3.12 3.71
C VAL A 69 15.49 2.18 3.05
N ILE A 70 15.10 1.45 2.01
CA ILE A 70 16.00 0.56 1.26
C ILE A 70 17.14 1.36 0.64
N SER A 71 16.84 2.49 0.01
CA SER A 71 17.86 3.36 -0.62
C SER A 71 18.86 3.88 0.41
N THR A 72 18.38 4.21 1.60
CA THR A 72 19.21 4.66 2.72
C THR A 72 20.10 3.52 3.23
N ILE A 73 19.54 2.33 3.46
CA ILE A 73 20.29 1.15 3.94
C ILE A 73 21.33 0.70 2.91
N LEU A 74 20.99 0.66 1.62
CA LEU A 74 21.93 0.31 0.55
C LEU A 74 23.01 1.37 0.38
N GLY A 75 22.66 2.66 0.44
CA GLY A 75 23.62 3.76 0.41
C GLY A 75 24.57 3.78 1.61
N LEU A 76 24.14 3.24 2.75
CA LEU A 76 24.95 3.11 3.98
C LEU A 76 25.81 1.84 4.02
N ASN A 77 25.59 0.85 3.13
CA ASN A 77 26.35 -0.40 3.11
C ASN A 77 27.26 -0.48 1.87
N PRO A 78 28.50 0.04 1.93
CA PRO A 78 29.43 0.07 0.79
C PRO A 78 29.90 -1.31 0.31
N LYS A 79 29.55 -2.42 0.99
CA LYS A 79 29.84 -3.78 0.53
C LYS A 79 28.87 -4.29 -0.55
N LEU A 80 27.73 -3.62 -0.75
CA LEU A 80 26.71 -3.99 -1.75
C LEU A 80 26.64 -3.03 -2.94
N TYR A 81 27.27 -1.85 -2.84
CA TYR A 81 27.40 -0.89 -3.93
C TYR A 81 28.87 -0.84 -4.35
N ASP A 82 29.23 -1.68 -5.32
CA ASP A 82 30.51 -1.57 -6.02
C ASP A 82 30.24 -0.82 -7.34
N PRO A 83 30.57 0.48 -7.44
CA PRO A 83 30.36 1.24 -8.68
C PRO A 83 31.26 0.76 -9.84
N ASN A 84 32.16 -0.20 -9.60
CA ASN A 84 33.10 -0.74 -10.58
C ASN A 84 32.86 -2.24 -10.88
N LYS A 85 31.73 -2.83 -10.47
CA LYS A 85 31.36 -4.22 -10.77
C LYS A 85 29.93 -4.37 -11.27
#